data_AF-A0AA36GDI0-F1
#
_entry.id   AF-A0AA36GDI0-F1
#
_cell.length_a   1.000
_cell.length_b   1.000
_cell.length_c   1.000
_cell.angle_alpha   90.00
_cell.angle_beta   90.00
_cell.angle_gamma   90.00
#
_symmetry.space_group_name_H-M   'P 1'
#
loop_
_entity.id
_entity.type
_entity.pdbx_description
1 polymer ?
#
loop_
_entity_poly.entity_id
_entity_poly.type
_entity_poly.pdbx_seq_one_letter_code
_entity_poly.pdbx_strand_id
1 'polypeptide(L)'
;MAPTKILAVGDVNGKFYQLQKKLNQIVKKSGPFDMLLCVGEFFGEDDDLNRKLMDGQIDFPVHTYILGPCCPSTSAYYPDENAEITSDITYLGKRGILNSPSGLTIAYMSGLEGKEGL
;
A
#
# COMPACT_ATOMS: atom_id res chain seq x y z
N MET A 1 15.45 -21.54 -6.50
CA MET A 1 14.56 -20.36 -6.39
C MET A 1 15.28 -19.29 -5.62
N ALA A 2 15.23 -18.04 -6.05
CA ALA A 2 15.74 -16.93 -5.26
C ALA A 2 14.80 -16.67 -4.07
N PRO A 3 15.31 -16.23 -2.91
CA PRO A 3 14.45 -15.89 -1.78
C PRO A 3 13.56 -14.70 -2.13
N THR A 4 12.27 -14.78 -1.79
CA THR A 4 11.34 -13.65 -1.92
C THR A 4 11.76 -12.53 -0.97
N LYS A 5 11.90 -11.32 -1.49
CA LYS A 5 12.27 -10.11 -0.76
C LYS A 5 11.09 -9.15 -0.72
N ILE A 6 10.61 -8.85 0.48
CA ILE A 6 9.43 -8.02 0.71
C ILE A 6 9.83 -6.81 1.53
N LEU A 7 9.31 -5.64 1.15
CA LEU A 7 9.33 -4.45 1.99
C LEU A 7 8.01 -4.32 2.73
N ALA A 8 8.08 -3.87 3.98
CA ALA A 8 6.90 -3.53 4.77
C ALA A 8 7.05 -2.10 5.31
N VAL A 9 5.96 -1.34 5.24
CA VAL A 9 5.86 0.01 5.81
C VAL A 9 4.56 0.12 6.61
N GLY A 10 4.61 0.86 7.72
CA GLY A 10 3.42 1.24 8.47
C GLY A 10 2.73 2.43 7.81
N ASP A 11 2.33 3.41 8.61
CA ASP A 11 1.61 4.58 8.09
C ASP A 11 2.49 5.44 7.16
N VAL A 12 1.93 5.73 5.98
CA VAL A 12 2.49 6.66 5.01
C VAL A 12 1.87 8.04 5.19
N ASN A 13 0.58 8.13 5.55
CA ASN A 13 -0.15 9.38 5.80
C ASN A 13 0.05 10.42 4.68
N GLY A 14 -0.03 10.01 3.42
CA GLY A 14 0.13 10.90 2.27
C GLY A 14 1.56 11.35 1.97
N LYS A 15 2.58 10.89 2.71
CA LYS A 15 3.99 11.27 2.50
C LYS A 15 4.63 10.52 1.32
N PHE A 16 3.95 10.50 0.17
CA PHE A 16 4.30 9.68 -1.00
C PHE A 16 5.71 9.96 -1.53
N TYR A 17 6.10 11.23 -1.70
CA TYR A 17 7.45 11.58 -2.16
C TYR A 17 8.54 11.13 -1.18
N GLN A 18 8.26 11.16 0.14
CA GLN A 18 9.20 10.66 1.14
C GLN A 18 9.34 9.14 1.04
N LEU A 19 8.24 8.43 0.85
CA LEU A 19 8.23 6.99 0.61
C LEU A 19 9.00 6.66 -0.67
N GLN A 20 8.64 7.27 -1.80
CA GLN A 20 9.27 7.08 -3.11
C GLN A 20 10.79 7.28 -3.03
N LYS A 21 11.24 8.37 -2.41
CA LYS A 21 12.67 8.65 -2.21
C LYS A 21 13.37 7.56 -1.41
N LYS A 22 12.76 7.06 -0.33
CA LYS A 22 13.32 5.97 0.48
C LYS A 22 13.37 4.66 -0.30
N LEU A 23 12.31 4.33 -1.04
CA LEU A 23 12.25 3.11 -1.85
C LEU A 23 13.32 3.11 -2.93
N ASN A 24 13.51 4.21 -3.64
CA ASN A 24 14.56 4.35 -4.64
C ASN A 24 15.96 4.09 -4.06
N GLN A 25 16.24 4.56 -2.84
CA GLN A 25 17.51 4.30 -2.16
C GLN A 25 17.67 2.83 -1.75
N ILE A 26 16.62 2.21 -1.22
CA ILE A 26 16.62 0.81 -0.77
C ILE A 26 16.75 -0.15 -1.96
N VAL A 27 15.97 0.07 -3.02
CA VAL A 27 16.02 -0.74 -4.25
C VAL A 27 17.40 -0.67 -4.89
N LYS A 28 17.99 0.53 -4.98
CA LYS A 28 19.36 0.70 -5.50
C LYS A 28 20.41 -0.07 -4.69
N LYS A 29 20.24 -0.17 -3.36
CA LYS A 29 21.23 -0.79 -2.46
C LYS A 29 21.04 -2.31 -2.31
N SER A 30 19.80 -2.78 -2.28
CA SER A 30 19.46 -4.13 -1.79
C SER A 30 18.47 -4.88 -2.68
N GLY A 31 18.01 -4.27 -3.77
CA GLY A 31 17.03 -4.83 -4.70
C GLY A 31 17.55 -6.02 -5.51
N PRO A 32 16.70 -6.62 -6.36
CA PRO A 32 15.28 -6.31 -6.53
C PRO A 32 14.42 -6.76 -5.33
N PHE A 33 13.23 -6.19 -5.19
CA PHE A 33 12.19 -6.60 -4.24
C PHE A 33 10.95 -7.04 -5.02
N ASP A 34 10.25 -8.05 -4.53
CA ASP A 34 9.07 -8.63 -5.19
C ASP A 34 7.81 -7.78 -4.96
N MET A 35 7.69 -7.15 -3.79
CA MET A 35 6.55 -6.32 -3.42
C MET A 35 6.84 -5.42 -2.21
N LEU A 36 6.02 -4.39 -2.06
CA LEU A 36 5.90 -3.59 -0.84
C LEU A 36 4.50 -3.76 -0.25
N LEU A 37 4.43 -3.95 1.07
CA LEU A 37 3.18 -3.99 1.83
C LEU A 37 3.08 -2.74 2.70
N CYS A 38 2.06 -1.91 2.46
CA CYS A 38 1.66 -0.84 3.36
C CYS A 38 0.56 -1.33 4.29
N VAL A 39 0.91 -1.54 5.56
CA VAL A 39 0.01 -2.12 6.57
C VAL A 39 -0.64 -1.08 7.49
N GLY A 40 -0.51 0.20 7.15
CA GLY A 40 -1.10 1.32 7.88
C GLY A 40 -1.80 2.32 6.96
N GLU A 41 -2.10 3.51 7.47
CA GLU A 41 -2.80 4.57 6.72
C GLU A 41 -1.94 5.05 5.56
N PHE A 42 -2.43 4.87 4.33
CA PHE A 42 -1.63 5.16 3.14
C PHE A 42 -1.83 6.59 2.65
N PHE A 43 -3.08 6.99 2.42
CA PHE A 43 -3.44 8.34 2.00
C PHE A 43 -3.33 9.34 3.16
N GLY A 44 -3.35 10.63 2.84
CA GLY A 44 -3.22 11.70 3.84
C GLY A 44 -4.33 12.74 3.75
N GLU A 45 -4.17 13.83 4.47
CA GLU A 45 -5.14 14.95 4.52
C GLU A 45 -5.05 15.89 3.30
N ASP A 46 -4.01 15.76 2.47
CA ASP A 46 -3.80 16.59 1.28
C ASP A 46 -4.51 15.98 0.06
N ASP A 47 -5.70 16.47 -0.23
CA ASP A 47 -6.54 16.00 -1.33
C ASP A 47 -5.88 16.16 -2.71
N ASP A 48 -5.14 17.25 -2.93
CA ASP A 48 -4.47 17.49 -4.20
C ASP A 48 -3.35 16.46 -4.42
N LEU A 49 -2.62 16.13 -3.35
CA LEU A 49 -1.58 15.13 -3.40
C LEU A 49 -2.13 13.70 -3.58
N ASN A 50 -3.23 13.36 -2.91
CA ASN A 50 -3.91 12.08 -3.08
C ASN A 50 -4.40 11.91 -4.53
N ARG A 51 -5.01 12.95 -5.13
CA ARG A 51 -5.45 12.92 -6.53
C ARG A 51 -4.30 12.76 -7.50
N LYS A 52 -3.20 13.50 -7.30
CA LYS A 52 -1.98 13.34 -8.12
C LYS A 52 -1.45 11.90 -8.11
N LEU A 53 -1.48 11.24 -6.95
CA LEU A 53 -1.11 9.83 -6.86
C LEU A 53 -2.06 8.97 -7.68
N MET A 54 -3.38 9.10 -7.49
CA MET A 54 -4.39 8.31 -8.21
C MET A 54 -4.38 8.53 -9.73
N ASP A 55 -4.00 9.73 -10.17
CA ASP A 55 -3.82 10.06 -11.59
C ASP A 55 -2.49 9.51 -12.16
N GLY A 56 -1.69 8.80 -11.35
CA GLY A 56 -0.43 8.20 -11.77
C GLY A 56 0.74 9.19 -11.92
N GLN A 57 0.66 10.37 -11.29
CA GLN A 57 1.74 11.37 -11.35
C GLN A 57 2.86 11.10 -10.33
N ILE A 58 2.69 10.10 -9.46
CA ILE A 58 3.67 9.64 -8.49
C ILE A 58 3.76 8.12 -8.61
N ASP A 59 4.94 7.60 -8.92
CA ASP A 59 5.20 6.19 -9.17
C ASP A 59 6.14 5.59 -8.12
N PHE A 60 5.98 4.31 -7.81
CA PHE A 60 6.88 3.57 -6.93
C PHE A 60 7.74 2.56 -7.69
N PRO A 61 9.02 2.36 -7.28
CA PRO A 61 9.93 1.42 -7.95
C PRO A 61 9.63 -0.06 -7.62
N VAL A 62 8.62 -0.33 -6.77
CA VAL A 62 8.20 -1.67 -6.34
C VAL A 62 6.68 -1.66 -6.24
N HIS A 63 6.02 -2.69 -6.77
CA HIS A 63 4.57 -2.83 -6.69
C HIS A 63 4.10 -2.80 -5.24
N THR A 64 3.20 -1.87 -4.94
CA THR A 64 2.79 -1.49 -3.58
C THR A 64 1.37 -1.97 -3.32
N TYR A 65 1.23 -2.92 -2.40
CA TYR A 65 -0.06 -3.38 -1.91
C TYR A 65 -0.45 -2.59 -0.66
N ILE A 66 -1.63 -1.98 -0.69
CA ILE A 66 -2.15 -1.17 0.42
C ILE A 66 -3.38 -1.83 1.04
N LEU A 67 -3.50 -1.70 2.37
CA LEU A 67 -4.73 -1.99 3.11
C LEU A 67 -5.69 -0.81 3.06
N GLY A 68 -6.90 -1.02 3.56
CA GLY A 68 -7.96 -0.02 3.61
C GLY A 68 -7.72 1.07 4.64
N PRO A 69 -8.61 2.08 4.67
CA PRO A 69 -8.44 3.27 5.49
C PRO A 69 -8.42 2.92 6.98
N CYS A 70 -7.58 3.62 7.73
CA CYS A 70 -7.56 3.62 9.19
C CYS A 70 -8.28 4.84 9.76
N CYS A 71 -8.64 5.83 8.94
CA CYS A 71 -9.43 6.99 9.35
C CYS A 71 -10.56 7.33 8.35
N PRO A 72 -11.68 7.92 8.83
CA PRO A 72 -12.79 8.27 7.95
C PRO A 72 -12.43 9.30 6.86
N SER A 73 -11.48 10.21 7.14
CA SER A 73 -11.10 11.29 6.22
C SER A 73 -10.45 10.80 4.94
N THR A 74 -9.77 9.65 4.95
CA THR A 74 -9.13 9.07 3.76
C THR A 74 -9.98 8.03 3.05
N SER A 75 -11.13 7.66 3.63
CA SER A 75 -11.97 6.57 3.12
C SER A 75 -12.44 6.76 1.67
N ALA A 76 -12.61 8.01 1.21
CA ALA A 76 -13.01 8.33 -0.15
C ALA A 76 -11.99 7.93 -1.23
N TYR A 77 -10.73 7.67 -0.86
CA TYR A 77 -9.66 7.26 -1.78
C TYR A 77 -9.60 5.74 -1.98
N TYR A 78 -10.40 4.99 -1.24
CA TYR A 78 -10.44 3.53 -1.31
C TYR A 78 -11.74 3.09 -1.98
N PRO A 79 -11.66 2.27 -3.05
CA PRO A 79 -12.85 1.67 -3.63
C PRO A 79 -13.46 0.63 -2.67
N ASP A 80 -14.71 0.24 -2.94
CA ASP A 80 -15.41 -0.74 -2.10
C ASP A 80 -14.75 -2.13 -2.11
N GLU A 81 -14.28 -2.53 -3.29
CA GLU A 81 -13.64 -3.81 -3.58
C GLU A 81 -12.13 -3.63 -3.79
N ASN A 82 -11.39 -4.74 -3.86
CA ASN A 82 -9.98 -4.68 -4.23
C ASN A 82 -9.82 -4.12 -5.65
N ALA A 83 -8.81 -3.26 -5.84
CA ALA A 83 -8.62 -2.59 -7.12
C ALA A 83 -7.16 -2.20 -7.33
N GLU A 84 -6.76 -2.19 -8.59
CA GLU A 84 -5.58 -1.46 -9.03
C GLU A 84 -5.89 0.04 -8.98
N ILE A 85 -5.11 0.80 -8.21
CA ILE A 85 -5.26 2.25 -8.05
C ILE A 85 -4.43 2.96 -9.12
N THR A 86 -3.18 2.51 -9.28
CA THR A 86 -2.26 2.88 -10.36
C THR A 86 -1.55 1.62 -10.83
N SER A 87 -0.77 1.71 -11.92
CA SER A 87 0.02 0.59 -12.45
C SER A 87 0.98 -0.06 -11.43
N ASP A 88 1.31 0.65 -10.36
CA ASP A 88 2.26 0.24 -9.33
C ASP A 88 1.62 0.12 -7.93
N ILE A 89 0.30 0.35 -7.80
CA ILE A 89 -0.41 0.34 -6.51
C ILE A 89 -1.70 -0.49 -6.60
N THR A 90 -1.86 -1.44 -5.70
CA THR A 90 -3.09 -2.23 -5.56
C THR A 90 -3.65 -2.13 -4.15
N TYR A 91 -4.91 -1.71 -4.04
CA TYR A 91 -5.68 -1.86 -2.81
C TYR A 91 -6.20 -3.30 -2.70
N LEU A 92 -5.90 -3.95 -1.57
CA LEU A 92 -6.23 -5.36 -1.35
C LEU A 92 -7.71 -5.61 -1.00
N GLY A 93 -8.50 -4.60 -0.65
CA GLY A 93 -9.86 -4.79 -0.18
C GLY A 93 -9.96 -4.95 1.34
N LYS A 94 -11.15 -5.30 1.83
CA LYS A 94 -11.44 -5.38 3.28
C LYS A 94 -10.76 -6.56 3.98
N ARG A 95 -10.72 -7.73 3.34
CA ARG A 95 -10.07 -8.95 3.84
C ARG A 95 -9.90 -9.96 2.71
N GLY A 96 -8.92 -10.86 2.82
CA GLY A 96 -8.74 -11.92 1.84
C GLY A 96 -7.36 -12.54 1.88
N ILE A 97 -7.00 -13.19 0.76
CA ILE A 97 -5.72 -13.87 0.56
C ILE A 97 -5.06 -13.31 -0.71
N LEU A 98 -3.86 -12.74 -0.57
CA LEU A 98 -2.99 -12.39 -1.68
C LEU A 98 -2.09 -13.59 -1.98
N ASN A 99 -2.15 -14.08 -3.23
CA ASN A 99 -1.23 -15.10 -3.72
C ASN A 99 -0.19 -14.42 -4.61
N SER A 100 1.07 -14.41 -4.17
CA SER A 100 2.16 -13.81 -4.95
C SER A 100 2.58 -14.75 -6.08
N PRO A 101 3.14 -14.20 -7.19
CA PRO A 101 3.77 -15.01 -8.22
C PRO A 101 4.94 -15.88 -7.71
N SER A 102 5.53 -15.52 -6.57
CA SER A 102 6.59 -16.31 -5.93
C SER A 102 6.09 -17.54 -5.16
N GLY A 103 4.76 -17.73 -5.08
CA GLY A 103 4.13 -18.81 -4.32
C GLY A 103 3.95 -18.50 -2.83
N LEU A 104 4.18 -17.25 -2.40
CA LEU A 104 3.88 -16.80 -1.05
C LEU A 104 2.39 -16.44 -0.95
N THR A 105 1.73 -17.01 0.04
CA THR A 105 0.33 -16.71 0.35
C THR A 105 0.27 -15.82 1.59
N ILE A 106 -0.41 -14.69 1.48
CA ILE A 106 -0.51 -13.68 2.54
C ILE A 106 -1.98 -13.44 2.85
N ALA A 107 -2.38 -13.66 4.10
CA ALA A 107 -3.69 -13.22 4.58
C ALA A 107 -3.64 -11.73 4.93
N TYR A 108 -4.69 -10.99 4.59
CA TYR A 108 -4.81 -9.57 4.89
C TYR A 108 -6.18 -9.22 5.45
N MET A 109 -6.20 -8.17 6.27
CA MET A 109 -7.40 -7.60 6.89
C MET A 109 -7.19 -6.10 7.07
N SER A 110 -8.12 -5.31 6.56
CA SER A 110 -8.09 -3.85 6.58
C SER A 110 -8.95 -3.30 7.72
N GLY A 111 -8.67 -2.06 8.12
CA GLY A 111 -9.41 -1.32 9.13
C GLY A 111 -8.78 -1.40 10.53
N LEU A 112 -9.40 -0.71 11.48
CA LEU A 112 -9.01 -0.72 12.88
C LEU A 112 -9.90 -1.70 13.65
N GLU A 113 -9.36 -2.23 14.75
CA GLU A 113 -10.14 -2.97 15.73
C GLU A 113 -11.32 -2.10 16.20
N GLY A 114 -12.54 -2.61 16.04
CA GLY A 114 -13.70 -1.98 16.65
C GLY A 114 -13.62 -2.13 18.16
N LYS A 115 -13.95 -1.07 18.91
CA LYS A 115 -14.16 -1.22 20.35
C LYS A 115 -15.24 -2.29 20.56
N GLU A 116 -14.92 -3.35 21.30
CA GLU A 116 -15.91 -4.34 21.72
C GLU A 116 -17.16 -3.65 22.28
N GLY A 117 -18.33 -4.17 21.92
CA GLY A 117 -19.63 -3.55 22.15
C GLY A 117 -19.85 -3.09 23.60
N LEU A 118 -20.31 -1.84 23.71
CA LEU A 118 -21.06 -1.30 24.85
C LEU A 118 -22.49 -1.06 24.41
#